data_AF-A0A6J8DM93-F1
#
_entry.id   AF-A0A6J8DM93-F1
#
_cell.length_a   1.000
_cell.length_b   1.000
_cell.length_c   1.000
_cell.angle_alpha   90.00
_cell.angle_beta   90.00
_cell.angle_gamma   90.00
#
_symmetry.space_group_name_H-M   'P 1'
#
loop_
_entity.id
_entity.type
_entity.pdbx_description
1 polymer ?
#
loop_
_entity_poly.entity_id
_entity_poly.type
_entity_poly.pdbx_seq_one_letter_code
_entity_poly.pdbx_strand_id
1 'polypeptide(L)'
;MIPQQEEPSIYSKETTVVYQIPDICSFRGTSNLTVQITADHFKAKVRCFEESQADVLGMFVETELLNVFYPVRHINITKQPNKAQYDQKTPTINLTCKGDGNPEPTYKWFSQENKSSILSSTNLYIIEDVVQNNSGVYICEMYNNIDDIGYNAIYSVEIHI
;
A
#
# COMPACT_ATOMS: atom_id res chain seq x y z
N MET A 1 -10.44 -17.73 -12.01
CA MET A 1 -9.19 -17.85 -11.25
C MET A 1 -9.57 -17.95 -9.78
N ILE A 2 -9.09 -18.98 -9.10
CA ILE A 2 -9.25 -19.16 -7.66
C ILE A 2 -8.38 -18.06 -7.01
N PRO A 3 -8.89 -17.24 -6.07
CA PRO A 3 -8.01 -16.33 -5.34
C PRO A 3 -7.05 -17.22 -4.56
N GLN A 4 -5.76 -17.11 -4.83
CA GLN A 4 -4.75 -17.76 -3.99
C GLN A 4 -4.95 -17.21 -2.58
N GLN A 5 -5.37 -18.08 -1.67
CA GLN A 5 -5.53 -17.75 -0.28
C GLN A 5 -4.12 -17.56 0.27
N GLU A 6 -3.67 -16.29 0.33
CA GLU A 6 -2.38 -15.91 0.91
C GLU A 6 -2.27 -16.51 2.31
N GLU A 7 -1.23 -17.31 2.55
CA GLU A 7 -0.90 -17.73 3.90
C GLU A 7 -0.62 -16.49 4.75
N PRO A 8 -1.14 -16.41 5.99
CA PRO A 8 -0.92 -15.25 6.83
C PRO A 8 0.57 -15.14 7.18
N SER A 9 1.18 -14.03 6.81
CA SER A 9 2.56 -13.69 7.19
C SER A 9 2.71 -13.66 8.72
N ILE A 10 3.86 -14.11 9.21
CA ILE A 10 4.15 -14.17 10.66
C ILE A 10 5.25 -13.17 10.99
N TYR A 11 4.98 -12.30 11.96
CA TYR A 11 5.99 -11.46 12.59
C TYR A 11 6.46 -12.14 13.88
N SER A 12 7.78 -12.21 14.09
CA SER A 12 8.38 -12.73 15.31
C SER A 12 9.52 -11.84 15.77
N LYS A 13 9.52 -11.47 17.06
CA LYS A 13 10.54 -10.64 17.68
C LYS A 13 10.88 -11.16 19.07
N GLU A 14 12.17 -11.37 19.30
CA GLU A 14 12.74 -11.59 20.63
C GLU A 14 13.41 -10.30 21.10
N THR A 15 13.00 -9.80 22.27
CA THR A 15 13.65 -8.67 22.93
C THR A 15 14.19 -9.12 24.28
N THR A 16 15.47 -8.84 24.54
CA THR A 16 16.12 -9.10 25.82
C THR A 16 16.57 -7.79 26.44
N VAL A 17 16.16 -7.54 27.68
CA VAL A 17 16.62 -6.42 28.49
C VAL A 17 17.50 -6.97 29.61
N VAL A 18 18.68 -6.37 29.77
CA VAL A 18 19.64 -6.75 30.80
C VAL A 18 19.89 -5.54 31.68
N TYR A 19 19.58 -5.70 32.96
CA TYR A 19 19.86 -4.72 34.00
C TYR A 19 21.03 -5.21 34.84
N GLN A 20 22.03 -4.36 35.06
CA GLN A 20 23.22 -4.70 35.84
C GLN A 20 23.41 -3.73 36.99
N ILE A 21 23.56 -4.29 38.19
CA ILE A 21 24.03 -3.56 39.37
C ILE A 21 25.51 -3.94 39.55
N PRO A 22 26.46 -3.02 39.33
CA PRO A 22 27.90 -3.30 39.47
C PRO A 22 28.22 -3.95 40.81
N ASP A 23 28.99 -5.03 40.77
CA ASP A 23 29.45 -5.81 41.93
C ASP A 23 28.35 -6.42 42.82
N ILE A 24 27.07 -6.37 42.41
CA ILE A 24 25.93 -6.90 43.19
C ILE A 24 25.22 -8.02 42.44
N CYS A 25 24.57 -7.71 41.31
CA CYS A 25 23.79 -8.70 40.56
C CYS A 25 23.44 -8.22 39.14
N SER A 26 22.98 -9.15 38.29
CA SER A 26 22.40 -8.86 36.99
C SER A 26 21.03 -9.51 36.86
N PHE A 27 20.09 -8.79 36.26
CA PHE A 27 18.76 -9.26 35.94
C PHE A 27 18.59 -9.28 34.43
N ARG A 28 17.94 -10.32 33.92
CA ARG A 28 17.69 -10.49 32.49
C ARG A 28 16.21 -10.81 32.28
N GLY A 29 15.52 -9.92 31.59
CA GLY A 29 14.17 -10.15 31.09
C GLY A 29 14.22 -10.48 29.60
N THR A 30 13.48 -11.49 29.16
CA THR A 30 13.32 -11.80 27.74
C THR A 30 11.85 -11.93 27.43
N SER A 31 11.42 -11.31 26.34
CA SER A 31 10.06 -11.40 25.81
C SER A 31 10.10 -11.85 24.36
N ASN A 32 9.19 -12.77 24.03
CA ASN A 32 9.00 -13.29 22.68
C ASN A 32 7.59 -12.95 22.21
N LEU A 33 7.49 -12.18 21.13
CA LEU A 33 6.24 -11.83 20.49
C LEU A 33 6.16 -12.50 19.14
N THR A 34 5.12 -13.30 18.93
CA THR A 34 4.79 -13.88 17.63
C THR A 34 3.35 -13.57 17.31
N VAL A 35 3.11 -12.91 16.18
CA VAL A 35 1.77 -12.49 15.76
C VAL A 35 1.58 -12.75 14.27
N GLN A 36 0.37 -13.17 13.91
CA GLN A 36 -0.05 -13.18 12.51
C GLN A 36 -0.30 -11.74 12.06
N ILE A 37 0.29 -11.37 10.93
CA ILE A 37 0.20 -10.02 10.38
C ILE A 37 -0.53 -10.02 9.04
N THR A 38 -1.28 -8.95 8.80
CA THR A 38 -1.98 -8.68 7.55
C THR A 38 -1.56 -7.31 7.02
N ALA A 39 -1.97 -7.00 5.80
CA ALA A 39 -1.73 -5.70 5.19
C ALA A 39 -2.24 -4.51 6.04
N ASP A 40 -3.27 -4.70 6.87
CA ASP A 40 -3.79 -3.66 7.78
C ASP A 40 -2.83 -3.30 8.91
N HIS A 41 -1.84 -4.15 9.18
CA HIS A 41 -0.80 -3.90 10.17
C HIS A 41 0.40 -3.12 9.60
N PHE A 42 0.38 -2.70 8.33
CA PHE A 42 1.45 -1.86 7.78
C PHE A 42 1.60 -0.56 8.57
N LYS A 43 2.83 -0.27 9.03
CA LYS A 43 3.16 0.84 9.93
C LYS A 43 2.48 0.79 11.30
N ALA A 44 1.90 -0.35 11.69
CA ALA A 44 1.51 -0.57 13.08
C ALA A 44 2.75 -0.54 13.98
N LYS A 45 2.58 -0.03 15.21
CA LYS A 45 3.65 0.10 16.20
C LYS A 45 3.66 -1.12 17.12
N VAL A 46 4.76 -1.86 17.10
CA VAL A 46 5.06 -2.86 18.13
C VAL A 46 5.87 -2.18 19.22
N ARG A 47 5.40 -2.23 20.46
CA ARG A 47 6.06 -1.62 21.62
C ARG A 47 6.40 -2.68 22.64
N CYS A 48 7.66 -2.75 23.03
CA CYS A 48 8.11 -3.51 24.19
C CYS A 48 8.49 -2.51 25.29
N PHE A 49 8.00 -2.71 26.50
CA PHE A 49 8.42 -1.92 27.65
C PHE A 49 8.68 -2.81 28.86
N GLU A 50 9.63 -2.40 29.67
CA GLU A 50 9.91 -3.02 30.96
C GLU A 50 9.31 -2.17 32.08
N GLU A 51 8.54 -2.80 32.97
CA GLU A 51 8.06 -2.19 34.18
C GLU A 51 8.87 -2.74 35.37
N SER A 52 9.60 -1.87 36.06
CA SER A 52 10.37 -2.21 37.26
C SER A 52 9.84 -1.47 38.47
N GLN A 53 9.59 -2.20 39.55
CA GLN A 53 9.12 -1.62 40.82
C GLN A 53 10.19 -0.76 41.53
N ALA A 54 11.45 -0.83 41.08
CA ALA A 54 12.56 -0.13 41.73
C ALA A 54 12.74 1.32 41.26
N ASP A 55 12.15 1.73 40.12
CA ASP A 55 12.12 3.10 39.58
C ASP A 55 13.48 3.86 39.54
N VAL A 56 14.62 3.16 39.47
CA VAL A 56 15.95 3.79 39.61
C VAL A 56 16.55 4.28 38.29
N LEU A 57 16.11 3.76 37.13
CA LEU A 57 16.82 3.95 35.85
C LEU A 57 15.94 4.35 34.65
N GLY A 58 14.65 4.65 34.90
CA GLY A 58 13.69 4.97 33.85
C GLY A 58 13.12 3.75 33.14
N MET A 59 11.96 3.93 32.51
CA MET A 59 11.25 2.88 31.78
C MET A 59 11.99 2.53 30.47
N PHE A 60 12.45 1.28 30.32
CA PHE A 60 12.91 0.79 29.02
C PHE A 60 11.72 0.73 28.07
N VAL A 61 11.83 1.36 26.90
CA VAL A 61 10.80 1.30 25.84
C VAL A 61 11.48 1.14 24.49
N GLU A 62 11.23 0.02 23.83
CA GLU A 62 11.58 -0.22 22.43
C GLU A 62 10.31 -0.10 21.59
N THR A 63 10.39 0.54 20.41
CA THR A 63 9.27 0.65 19.49
C THR A 63 9.74 0.41 18.06
N GLU A 64 9.03 -0.44 17.35
CA GLU A 64 9.29 -0.82 15.96
C GLU A 64 8.04 -0.57 15.11
N LEU A 65 8.23 -0.20 13.85
CA LEU A 65 7.15 -0.11 12.86
C LEU A 65 7.17 -1.34 11.96
N LEU A 66 6.03 -2.00 11.82
CA LEU A 66 5.92 -3.16 10.94
C LEU A 66 5.99 -2.74 9.47
N ASN A 67 6.96 -3.30 8.74
CA ASN A 67 6.99 -3.25 7.28
C ASN A 67 6.37 -4.53 6.74
N VAL A 68 5.14 -4.43 6.24
CA VAL A 68 4.35 -5.55 5.71
C VAL A 68 4.23 -5.36 4.22
N PHE A 69 4.67 -6.34 3.43
CA PHE A 69 4.50 -6.33 1.99
C PHE A 69 3.16 -6.98 1.62
N TYR A 70 2.43 -6.36 0.69
CA TYR A 70 1.11 -6.81 0.28
C TYR A 70 0.75 -6.33 -1.14
N PRO A 71 -0.04 -7.12 -1.90
CA PRO A 71 -0.48 -6.75 -3.24
C PRO A 71 -1.35 -5.50 -3.27
N VAL A 72 -1.51 -4.90 -4.45
CA VAL A 72 -2.38 -3.74 -4.64
C VAL A 72 -3.83 -4.04 -4.26
N ARG A 73 -4.40 -3.23 -3.36
CA ARG A 73 -5.78 -3.27 -2.88
C ARG A 73 -6.39 -1.86 -2.83
N HIS A 74 -7.65 -1.74 -2.41
CA HIS A 74 -8.37 -0.47 -2.27
C HIS A 74 -8.30 0.44 -3.51
N ILE A 75 -8.52 -0.15 -4.68
CA ILE A 75 -8.36 0.53 -5.96
C ILE A 75 -9.51 1.49 -6.22
N ASN A 76 -9.19 2.71 -6.67
CA ASN A 76 -10.18 3.70 -7.06
C ASN A 76 -9.70 4.52 -8.26
N ILE A 77 -10.61 4.80 -9.19
CA ILE A 77 -10.39 5.74 -10.28
C ILE A 77 -11.31 6.94 -10.09
N THR A 78 -10.72 8.12 -9.97
CA THR A 78 -11.46 9.39 -9.87
C THR A 78 -11.39 10.15 -11.19
N LYS A 79 -12.53 10.75 -11.57
CA LYS A 79 -12.67 11.60 -12.75
C LYS A 79 -12.82 13.05 -12.36
N GLN A 80 -12.08 13.96 -12.99
CA GLN A 80 -12.27 15.41 -12.83
C GLN A 80 -12.35 16.09 -14.20
N PRO A 81 -13.38 16.92 -14.47
CA PRO A 81 -14.54 17.21 -13.62
C PRO A 81 -15.40 15.96 -13.33
N ASN A 82 -16.04 15.91 -12.16
CA ASN A 82 -16.93 14.80 -11.81
C ASN A 82 -18.28 14.97 -12.51
N LYS A 83 -18.34 14.59 -13.79
CA LYS A 83 -19.55 14.59 -14.61
C LYS A 83 -19.95 13.16 -14.97
N ALA A 84 -21.26 12.93 -15.07
CA ALA A 84 -21.80 11.68 -15.61
C ALA A 84 -21.60 11.60 -17.14
N GLN A 85 -21.68 12.75 -17.81
CA GLN A 85 -21.45 12.90 -19.24
C GLN A 85 -20.69 14.21 -19.50
N TYR A 86 -19.70 14.14 -20.38
CA TYR A 86 -18.90 15.27 -20.83
C TYR A 86 -19.50 15.87 -22.09
N ASP A 87 -18.92 16.96 -22.58
CA ASP A 87 -19.29 17.59 -23.83
C ASP A 87 -18.03 18.07 -24.55
N GLN A 88 -18.13 18.40 -25.84
CA GLN A 88 -17.01 18.94 -26.63
C GLN A 88 -16.52 20.31 -26.15
N LYS A 89 -17.21 20.94 -25.18
CA LYS A 89 -16.78 22.17 -24.52
C LYS A 89 -15.98 21.90 -23.25
N THR A 90 -15.92 20.66 -22.80
CA THR A 90 -15.09 20.28 -21.65
C THR A 90 -13.64 20.40 -22.09
N PRO A 91 -12.84 21.30 -21.49
CA PRO A 91 -11.49 21.54 -21.99
C PRO A 91 -10.55 20.38 -21.68
N THR A 92 -10.74 19.73 -20.52
CA THR A 92 -9.82 18.70 -20.03
C THR A 92 -10.55 17.73 -19.11
N ILE A 93 -10.19 16.44 -19.19
CA ILE A 93 -10.63 15.38 -18.27
C ILE A 93 -9.39 14.74 -17.65
N ASN A 94 -9.31 14.76 -16.33
CA ASN A 94 -8.27 14.10 -15.54
C ASN A 94 -8.80 12.78 -14.99
N LEU A 95 -8.15 11.68 -15.35
CA LEU A 95 -8.38 10.34 -14.80
C LEU A 95 -7.24 10.03 -13.84
N THR A 96 -7.54 9.92 -12.55
CA THR A 96 -6.56 9.57 -11.52
C THR A 96 -6.87 8.20 -10.97
N CYS A 97 -5.91 7.28 -11.09
CA CYS A 97 -5.96 5.94 -10.54
C CYS A 97 -5.19 5.93 -9.21
N LYS A 98 -5.70 5.21 -8.22
CA LYS A 98 -5.03 4.99 -6.94
C LYS A 98 -5.20 3.54 -6.52
N GLY A 99 -4.13 2.92 -6.09
CA GLY A 99 -4.11 1.62 -5.43
C GLY A 99 -3.21 1.67 -4.20
N ASP A 100 -3.60 0.97 -3.15
CA ASP A 100 -2.83 0.79 -1.92
C ASP A 100 -2.02 -0.49 -2.04
N GLY A 101 -0.70 -0.40 -2.09
CA GLY A 101 0.19 -1.56 -2.16
C GLY A 101 1.54 -1.26 -1.53
N ASN A 102 2.20 -2.27 -0.97
CA ASN A 102 3.57 -2.16 -0.49
C ASN A 102 4.40 -3.34 -1.02
N PRO A 103 5.43 -3.11 -1.87
CA PRO A 103 5.96 -1.81 -2.30
C PRO A 103 4.95 -0.97 -3.10
N GLU A 104 5.19 0.35 -3.12
CA GLU A 104 4.32 1.32 -3.83
C GLU A 104 4.14 0.90 -5.29
N PRO A 105 2.90 0.83 -5.80
CA PRO A 105 2.66 0.36 -7.16
C PRO A 105 3.09 1.37 -8.23
N THR A 106 3.48 0.82 -9.37
CA THR A 106 3.62 1.54 -10.64
C THR A 106 2.32 1.52 -11.43
N TYR A 107 2.14 2.48 -12.34
CA TYR A 107 0.88 2.70 -13.04
C TYR A 107 1.08 2.77 -14.55
N LYS A 108 0.13 2.22 -15.31
CA LYS A 108 0.02 2.39 -16.75
C LYS A 108 -1.44 2.58 -17.15
N TRP A 109 -1.67 3.53 -18.04
CA TRP A 109 -2.97 3.78 -18.65
C TRP A 109 -3.03 3.29 -20.09
N PHE A 110 -4.16 2.72 -20.46
CA PHE A 110 -4.45 2.22 -21.80
C PHE A 110 -5.86 2.61 -22.23
N SER A 111 -6.08 2.71 -23.54
CA SER A 111 -7.44 2.66 -24.09
C SER A 111 -7.82 1.20 -24.29
N GLN A 112 -9.08 0.83 -24.00
CA GLN A 112 -9.57 -0.51 -24.30
C GLN A 112 -9.49 -0.84 -25.80
N GLU A 113 -9.59 0.17 -26.67
CA GLU A 113 -9.49 0.00 -28.12
C GLU A 113 -8.06 -0.25 -28.59
N ASN A 114 -7.06 0.27 -27.87
CA ASN A 114 -5.65 0.10 -28.20
C ASN A 114 -4.81 -0.16 -26.93
N LYS A 115 -4.85 -1.41 -26.46
CA LYS A 115 -4.08 -1.87 -25.30
C LYS A 115 -2.57 -1.93 -25.52
N SER A 116 -2.11 -1.81 -26.76
CA SER A 116 -0.68 -1.85 -27.11
C SER A 116 0.00 -0.50 -26.89
N SER A 117 -0.76 0.60 -26.83
CA SER A 117 -0.24 1.95 -26.66
C SER A 117 -0.47 2.43 -25.23
N ILE A 118 0.62 2.77 -24.53
CA ILE A 118 0.55 3.38 -23.21
C ILE A 118 0.15 4.84 -23.37
N LEU A 119 -0.97 5.23 -22.75
CA LEU A 119 -1.46 6.60 -22.71
C LEU A 119 -0.75 7.45 -21.66
N SER A 120 -0.39 6.84 -20.52
CA SER A 120 0.38 7.47 -19.43
C SER A 120 1.06 6.39 -18.59
N SER A 121 2.26 6.66 -18.09
CA SER A 121 3.01 5.81 -17.16
C SER A 121 2.96 6.32 -15.71
N THR A 122 2.05 7.25 -15.43
CA THR A 122 1.80 7.77 -14.08
C THR A 122 0.40 7.40 -13.63
N ASN A 123 0.08 7.66 -12.37
CA ASN A 123 -1.25 7.43 -11.85
C ASN A 123 -2.31 8.39 -12.44
N LEU A 124 -1.88 9.43 -13.16
CA LEU A 124 -2.71 10.44 -13.80
C LEU A 124 -2.66 10.30 -15.33
N TYR A 125 -3.82 10.31 -15.97
CA TYR A 125 -3.96 10.50 -17.41
C TYR A 125 -4.86 11.70 -17.69
N ILE A 126 -4.41 12.57 -18.59
CA ILE A 126 -5.08 13.83 -18.93
C ILE A 126 -5.53 13.72 -20.39
N ILE A 127 -6.83 13.89 -20.61
CA ILE A 127 -7.42 14.05 -21.94
C ILE A 127 -7.58 15.55 -22.16
N GLU A 128 -6.75 16.12 -23.03
CA GLU A 128 -6.84 17.50 -23.48
C GLU A 128 -7.68 17.60 -24.76
N ASP A 129 -8.23 18.78 -25.04
CA ASP A 129 -9.00 19.08 -26.25
C ASP A 129 -10.09 18.02 -26.54
N VAL A 130 -10.97 17.84 -25.56
CA VAL A 130 -11.96 16.75 -25.54
C VAL A 130 -12.84 16.75 -26.80
N VAL A 131 -12.81 15.64 -27.53
CA VAL A 131 -13.62 15.38 -28.73
C VAL A 131 -14.43 14.10 -28.60
N GLN A 132 -15.45 13.92 -29.44
CA GLN A 132 -16.34 12.75 -29.39
C GLN A 132 -15.59 11.41 -29.39
N ASN A 133 -14.47 11.34 -30.12
CA ASN A 133 -13.62 10.16 -30.25
C ASN A 133 -12.81 9.81 -28.99
N ASN A 134 -12.84 10.65 -27.94
CA ASN A 134 -12.30 10.28 -26.62
C ASN A 134 -13.32 9.53 -25.75
N SER A 135 -14.54 9.27 -26.25
CA SER A 135 -15.48 8.40 -25.55
C SER A 135 -14.96 6.97 -25.59
N GLY A 136 -15.16 6.23 -24.50
CA GLY A 136 -14.76 4.83 -24.42
C GLY A 136 -14.29 4.43 -23.03
N VAL A 137 -13.66 3.27 -22.97
CA VAL A 137 -13.19 2.67 -21.72
C VAL A 137 -11.67 2.83 -21.62
N TYR A 138 -11.24 3.41 -20.51
CA TYR A 138 -9.85 3.60 -20.14
C TYR A 138 -9.48 2.62 -19.04
N ILE A 139 -8.32 1.98 -19.18
CA ILE A 139 -7.83 0.94 -18.28
C ILE A 139 -6.60 1.45 -17.55
N CYS A 140 -6.62 1.37 -16.23
CA CYS A 140 -5.46 1.56 -15.37
C CYS A 140 -4.94 0.18 -14.93
N GLU A 141 -3.69 -0.11 -15.26
CA GLU A 141 -2.93 -1.25 -14.75
C GLU A 141 -1.98 -0.76 -13.66
N MET A 142 -2.08 -1.38 -12.49
CA MET A 142 -1.21 -1.17 -11.34
C MET A 142 -0.35 -2.40 -11.13
N TYR A 143 0.93 -2.19 -10.87
CA TYR A 143 1.88 -3.27 -10.65
C TYR A 143 2.75 -3.03 -9.43
N ASN A 144 2.82 -4.01 -8.52
CA ASN A 144 3.87 -4.06 -7.51
C ASN A 144 4.54 -5.45 -7.47
N ASN A 145 5.78 -5.49 -6.99
CA ASN A 145 6.60 -6.70 -6.90
C ASN A 145 6.87 -7.01 -5.43
N ILE A 146 6.57 -8.24 -5.00
CA ILE A 146 6.83 -8.74 -3.65
C ILE A 146 7.62 -10.04 -3.80
N ASP A 147 8.85 -10.08 -3.28
CA ASP A 147 9.71 -11.26 -3.30
C ASP A 147 9.86 -11.90 -4.70
N ASP A 148 10.12 -11.06 -5.71
CA ASP A 148 10.23 -11.42 -7.12
C ASP A 148 8.94 -11.97 -7.76
N ILE A 149 7.81 -11.84 -7.05
CA ILE A 149 6.47 -12.14 -7.55
C ILE A 149 5.76 -10.83 -7.90
N GLY A 150 5.43 -10.69 -9.19
CA GLY A 150 4.71 -9.55 -9.71
C GLY A 150 3.19 -9.67 -9.53
N TYR A 151 2.58 -8.67 -8.90
CA TYR A 151 1.13 -8.55 -8.73
C TYR A 151 0.59 -7.46 -9.64
N ASN A 152 -0.37 -7.83 -10.49
CA ASN A 152 -1.08 -6.91 -11.36
C ASN A 152 -2.49 -6.70 -10.86
N ALA A 153 -2.92 -5.44 -10.82
CA ALA A 153 -4.31 -5.07 -10.60
C ALA A 153 -4.80 -4.18 -11.73
N ILE A 154 -5.92 -4.56 -12.34
CA ILE A 154 -6.47 -3.89 -13.51
C ILE A 154 -7.85 -3.34 -13.15
N TYR A 155 -8.05 -2.05 -13.43
CA TYR A 155 -9.34 -1.39 -13.23
C TYR A 155 -9.67 -0.51 -14.41
N SER A 156 -10.96 -0.37 -14.71
CA SER A 156 -11.44 0.38 -15.87
C SER A 156 -12.41 1.47 -15.49
N VAL A 157 -12.41 2.55 -16.27
CA VAL A 157 -13.40 3.63 -16.17
C VAL A 157 -13.94 3.95 -17.56
N GLU A 158 -15.23 4.20 -17.64
CA GLU A 158 -15.89 4.61 -18.89
C GLU A 158 -16.11 6.12 -18.91
N ILE A 159 -15.86 6.72 -20.08
CA ILE A 159 -16.02 8.14 -20.37
C ILE A 159 -16.99 8.28 -21.54
N HIS A 160 -18.01 9.12 -21.34
CA HIS A 160 -19.04 9.47 -22.34
C HIS A 160 -18.99 10.97 -22.58
N ILE A 161 -18.74 11.39 -23.83
CA ILE A 161 -18.67 12.80 -24.28
C ILE A 161 -19.87 13.15 -25.15
#